data_AF-E6WW59-F1
#
_entry.id   AF-E6WW59-F1
#
_cell.length_a   1.000
_cell.length_b   1.000
_cell.length_c   1.000
_cell.angle_alpha   90.00
_cell.angle_beta   90.00
_cell.angle_gamma   90.00
#
_symmetry.space_group_name_H-M   'P 1'
#
loop_
_entity.id
_entity.type
_entity.pdbx_description
1 polymer ?
#
loop_
_entity_poly.entity_id
_entity_poly.type
_entity_poly.pdbx_seq_one_letter_code
_entity_poly.pdbx_strand_id
1 'polypeptide(L)'
;MSIDLNNLSPRELGSLIATARKRQAQLSKRAPITKVRAKLTKLAKAEGYTIEELFGGSGAGTRASAAAPARARKLGKVAPKYRNPENPKETWTGRGKQPRWLAAYTAQGRDLGEFLIPGVAAPTPAKAAKGARKRVVKKSRGK
;
A
#
# COMPACT_ATOMS: atom_id res chain seq x y z
N MET A 1 -5.57 9.29 23.30
CA MET A 1 -5.00 10.08 24.40
C MET A 1 -4.90 9.17 25.61
N SER A 2 -3.71 9.00 26.15
CA SER A 2 -3.45 8.28 27.41
C SER A 2 -3.67 9.24 28.58
N ILE A 3 -4.14 8.74 29.72
CA ILE A 3 -4.32 9.54 30.95
C ILE A 3 -3.14 9.21 31.86
N ASP A 4 -2.30 10.20 32.17
CA ASP A 4 -1.12 10.03 33.03
C ASP A 4 -1.49 10.12 34.52
N LEU A 5 -1.38 9.00 35.24
CA LEU A 5 -1.84 8.89 36.63
C LEU A 5 -0.87 9.48 37.65
N ASN A 6 0.41 9.62 37.30
CA ASN A 6 1.47 10.02 38.22
C ASN A 6 1.42 11.52 38.60
N ASN A 7 0.76 12.34 37.79
CA ASN A 7 0.70 13.79 37.99
C ASN A 7 -0.66 14.27 38.53
N LEU A 8 -1.53 13.34 38.94
CA LEU A 8 -2.85 13.65 39.50
C LEU A 8 -2.79 13.71 41.02
N SER A 9 -3.44 14.73 41.59
CA SER A 9 -3.60 14.84 43.05
C SER A 9 -4.54 13.75 43.60
N PRO A 10 -4.49 13.44 44.91
CA PRO A 10 -5.40 12.46 45.51
C PRO A 10 -6.89 12.75 45.29
N ARG A 11 -7.28 14.04 45.23
CA ARG A 11 -8.67 14.45 44.95
C ARG A 11 -9.07 14.19 43.49
N GLU A 12 -8.15 14.45 42.55
CA GLU A 12 -8.39 14.20 41.12
C GLU A 12 -8.42 12.70 40.82
N LEU A 13 -7.54 11.92 41.45
CA LEU A 13 -7.58 10.46 41.38
C LEU A 13 -8.91 9.92 41.91
N GLY A 14 -9.40 10.45 43.04
CA GLY A 14 -10.72 10.11 43.57
C GLY A 14 -11.86 10.39 42.58
N SER A 15 -11.84 11.56 41.94
CA SER A 15 -12.82 11.94 40.92
C SER A 15 -12.75 11.06 39.66
N LEU A 16 -11.53 10.71 39.23
CA LEU A 16 -11.30 9.81 38.11
C LEU A 16 -11.82 8.40 38.39
N ILE A 17 -11.59 7.88 39.61
CA ILE A 17 -12.12 6.57 40.02
C ILE A 17 -13.65 6.59 40.04
N ALA A 18 -14.27 7.64 40.58
CA ALA A 18 -15.72 7.76 40.63
C ALA A 18 -16.34 7.77 39.22
N THR A 19 -15.78 8.57 38.31
CA THR A 19 -16.22 8.64 36.91
C THR A 19 -15.97 7.34 36.15
N ALA A 20 -14.80 6.71 36.33
CA ALA A 20 -14.47 5.42 35.74
C ALA A 20 -15.43 4.32 36.20
N ARG A 21 -15.73 4.23 37.51
CA ARG A 21 -16.71 3.29 38.06
C ARG A 21 -18.11 3.53 37.50
N LYS A 22 -18.55 4.79 37.43
CA LYS A 22 -19.84 5.15 36.82
C LYS A 22 -19.90 4.70 35.35
N ARG A 23 -18.83 4.93 34.59
CA ARG A 23 -18.74 4.51 33.19
C ARG A 23 -18.71 2.99 33.06
N GLN A 24 -17.97 2.29 33.91
CA GLN A 24 -17.91 0.83 33.94
C GLN A 24 -19.28 0.22 34.22
N ALA A 25 -20.02 0.76 35.20
CA ALA A 25 -21.39 0.32 35.50
C ALA A 25 -22.37 0.59 34.34
N GLN A 26 -22.19 1.68 33.60
CA GLN A 26 -22.98 1.95 32.38
C GLN A 26 -22.67 0.95 31.26
N LEU A 27 -21.40 0.58 31.10
CA LEU A 27 -20.97 -0.37 30.08
C LEU A 27 -21.39 -1.80 30.42
N SER A 28 -21.36 -2.19 31.69
CA SER A 28 -21.82 -3.53 32.12
C SER A 28 -23.32 -3.73 32.01
N LYS A 29 -24.12 -2.66 32.16
CA LYS A 29 -25.57 -2.68 31.92
C LYS A 29 -25.94 -2.87 30.44
N ARG A 30 -25.04 -2.55 29.51
CA ARG A 30 -25.30 -2.73 28.08
C ARG A 30 -25.26 -4.22 27.77
N ALA A 31 -26.25 -4.70 27.02
CA ALA A 31 -26.21 -6.04 26.47
C ALA A 31 -24.91 -6.22 25.65
N PRO A 32 -24.27 -7.40 25.70
CA PRO A 32 -23.04 -7.64 24.97
C PRO A 32 -23.27 -7.41 23.48
N ILE A 33 -22.37 -6.66 22.86
CA ILE A 33 -22.51 -6.21 21.46
C ILE A 33 -22.71 -7.37 20.49
N THR A 34 -22.17 -8.54 20.80
CA THR A 34 -22.37 -9.78 20.04
C THR A 34 -23.82 -10.23 20.00
N LYS A 35 -24.53 -10.21 21.14
CA LYS A 35 -25.97 -10.57 21.20
C LYS A 35 -26.82 -9.56 20.44
N VAL A 36 -26.50 -8.26 20.55
CA VAL A 36 -27.23 -7.20 19.83
C VAL A 36 -27.03 -7.34 18.32
N ARG A 37 -25.78 -7.54 17.87
CA ARG A 37 -25.48 -7.77 16.45
C ARG A 37 -26.17 -9.02 15.91
N ALA A 38 -26.17 -10.12 16.66
CA ALA A 38 -26.85 -11.34 16.26
C ALA A 38 -28.38 -11.12 16.09
N LYS A 39 -29.02 -10.43 17.04
CA LYS A 39 -30.45 -10.10 16.94
C LYS A 39 -30.76 -9.21 15.73
N LEU A 40 -30.01 -8.14 15.53
CA LEU A 40 -30.17 -7.26 14.36
C LEU A 40 -29.94 -8.01 13.06
N THR A 41 -28.94 -8.89 13.01
CA THR A 41 -28.63 -9.65 11.79
C THR A 41 -29.74 -10.64 11.48
N LYS A 42 -30.29 -11.29 12.52
CA LYS A 42 -31.40 -12.23 12.37
C LYS A 42 -32.66 -11.50 11.88
N LEU A 43 -32.97 -10.34 12.43
CA LEU A 43 -34.12 -9.52 12.00
C LEU A 43 -33.95 -9.04 10.55
N ALA A 44 -32.80 -8.46 10.22
CA ALA A 44 -32.52 -8.01 8.85
C ALA A 44 -32.67 -9.17 7.85
N LYS A 45 -32.08 -10.34 8.15
CA LYS A 45 -32.17 -11.52 7.28
C LYS A 45 -33.59 -12.07 7.15
N ALA A 46 -34.40 -11.98 8.20
CA ALA A 46 -35.79 -12.41 8.14
C ALA A 46 -36.60 -11.58 7.14
N GLU A 47 -36.28 -10.29 7.03
CA GLU A 47 -36.87 -9.37 6.06
C GLU A 47 -36.17 -9.41 4.69
N GLY A 48 -35.20 -10.31 4.49
CA GLY A 48 -34.46 -10.45 3.24
C GLY A 48 -33.34 -9.42 3.02
N TYR A 49 -32.98 -8.65 4.04
CA TYR A 49 -31.92 -7.65 3.98
C TYR A 49 -30.68 -8.08 4.76
N THR A 50 -29.52 -7.58 4.36
CA THR A 50 -28.31 -7.64 5.18
C THR A 50 -28.12 -6.34 5.96
N ILE A 51 -27.45 -6.40 7.12
CA ILE A 51 -27.12 -5.18 7.88
C ILE A 51 -26.27 -4.21 7.03
N GLU A 52 -25.43 -4.73 6.14
CA GLU A 52 -24.59 -3.91 5.26
C GLU A 52 -25.40 -3.13 4.23
N GLU A 53 -26.50 -3.69 3.73
CA GLU A 53 -27.42 -2.98 2.83
C GLU A 53 -28.24 -1.92 3.58
N LEU A 54 -28.63 -2.20 4.83
CA LEU A 54 -29.46 -1.28 5.62
C LEU A 54 -28.69 -0.07 6.16
N PHE A 55 -27.41 -0.26 6.54
CA PHE A 55 -26.63 0.77 7.23
C PHE A 55 -25.37 1.20 6.47
N GLY A 56 -25.10 0.60 5.31
CA GLY A 56 -23.81 0.70 4.65
C GLY A 56 -22.74 -0.07 5.41
N GLY A 57 -21.80 -0.68 4.70
CA GLY A 57 -20.60 -1.23 5.34
C GLY A 57 -19.93 -0.14 6.17
N SER A 58 -19.79 -0.37 7.48
CA SER A 58 -18.98 0.50 8.36
C SER A 58 -17.53 0.43 7.91
N GLY A 59 -17.23 1.25 6.92
CA GLY A 59 -15.96 1.49 6.27
C GLY A 59 -15.99 2.89 5.67
N ALA A 60 -16.62 3.84 6.38
CA ALA A 60 -16.49 5.27 6.10
C ALA A 60 -15.08 5.71 6.49
N GLY A 61 -14.16 5.40 5.59
CA GLY A 61 -12.73 5.66 5.73
C GLY A 61 -11.94 5.14 4.53
N THR A 62 -12.53 5.06 3.34
CA THR A 62 -11.83 5.18 2.05
C THR A 62 -12.87 5.28 0.95
N ARG A 63 -13.03 6.49 0.43
CA ARG A 63 -13.68 6.72 -0.85
C ARG A 63 -12.79 6.08 -1.92
N ALA A 64 -13.14 4.88 -2.37
CA ALA A 64 -12.68 4.35 -3.64
C ALA A 64 -13.76 3.42 -4.20
N SER A 65 -14.62 4.03 -5.03
CA SER A 65 -15.30 3.46 -6.18
C SER A 65 -15.87 2.04 -6.07
N ALA A 66 -17.19 1.97 -6.25
CA ALA A 66 -17.89 0.81 -6.76
C ALA A 66 -17.08 0.05 -7.83
N ALA A 67 -16.65 -1.15 -7.46
CA ALA A 67 -16.48 -2.27 -8.35
C ALA A 67 -16.63 -3.51 -7.47
N ALA A 68 -17.32 -4.52 -7.99
CA ALA A 68 -17.41 -5.89 -7.48
C ALA A 68 -16.13 -6.34 -6.77
N PRO A 69 -16.16 -7.32 -5.83
CA PRO A 69 -14.94 -7.86 -5.23
C PRO A 69 -13.98 -8.19 -6.37
N ALA A 70 -12.98 -7.34 -6.54
CA ALA A 70 -11.97 -7.52 -7.55
C ALA A 70 -11.24 -8.73 -7.02
N ARG A 71 -11.66 -9.92 -7.50
CA ARG A 71 -10.90 -11.16 -7.45
C ARG A 71 -9.46 -10.73 -7.50
N ALA A 72 -8.73 -10.95 -6.40
CA ALA A 72 -7.31 -10.61 -6.30
C ALA A 72 -6.72 -10.91 -7.67
N ARG A 73 -6.41 -9.85 -8.44
CA ARG A 73 -6.11 -10.02 -9.85
C ARG A 73 -4.85 -10.82 -9.81
N LYS A 74 -4.95 -12.14 -10.04
CA LYS A 74 -3.81 -13.04 -10.04
C LYS A 74 -2.87 -12.37 -11.01
N LEU A 75 -1.81 -11.77 -10.48
CA LEU A 75 -0.87 -11.00 -11.27
C LEU A 75 -0.20 -12.09 -12.11
N GLY A 76 -0.75 -12.28 -13.31
CA GLY A 76 -0.36 -13.36 -14.20
C GLY A 76 1.14 -13.30 -14.33
N LYS A 77 1.80 -14.46 -14.26
CA LYS A 77 3.25 -14.58 -14.37
C LYS A 77 3.69 -13.82 -15.62
N VAL A 78 4.25 -12.63 -15.44
CA VAL A 78 4.62 -11.75 -16.56
C VAL A 78 5.78 -12.41 -17.27
N ALA A 79 5.70 -12.54 -18.59
CA ALA A 79 6.81 -13.09 -19.38
C ALA A 79 8.09 -12.28 -19.13
N PRO A 80 9.25 -12.93 -18.95
CA PRO A 80 10.51 -12.22 -18.83
C PRO A 80 10.83 -11.44 -20.11
N LYS A 81 11.32 -10.21 -19.94
CA LYS A 81 11.66 -9.27 -21.02
C LYS A 81 13.16 -9.29 -21.31
N TYR A 82 13.98 -9.52 -20.28
CA TYR A 82 15.43 -9.56 -20.35
C TYR A 82 15.98 -10.91 -19.87
N ARG A 83 17.07 -11.38 -20.47
CA ARG A 83 17.78 -12.63 -20.13
C ARG A 83 19.29 -12.40 -20.04
N ASN A 84 19.92 -13.03 -19.07
CA ASN A 84 21.38 -12.98 -18.91
C ASN A 84 22.07 -13.86 -20.00
N PRO A 85 23.05 -13.34 -20.76
CA PRO A 85 23.82 -14.11 -21.73
C PRO A 85 24.73 -15.17 -21.09
N GLU A 86 25.25 -14.93 -19.87
CA GLU A 86 26.09 -15.90 -19.17
C GLU A 86 25.27 -17.02 -18.52
N ASN A 87 24.04 -16.72 -18.10
CA ASN A 87 23.16 -17.68 -17.45
C ASN A 87 21.71 -17.56 -17.92
N PRO A 88 21.27 -18.40 -18.89
CA PRO A 88 19.92 -18.34 -19.48
C PRO A 88 18.76 -18.53 -18.48
N LYS A 89 19.04 -19.06 -17.28
CA LYS A 89 18.05 -19.24 -16.21
C LYS A 89 17.72 -17.92 -15.51
N GLU A 90 18.62 -16.94 -15.55
CA GLU A 90 18.40 -15.63 -14.95
C GLU A 90 17.67 -14.70 -15.92
N THR A 91 16.54 -14.19 -15.46
CA THR A 91 15.52 -13.65 -16.34
C THR A 91 14.77 -12.55 -15.58
N TRP A 92 14.51 -11.42 -16.24
CA TRP A 92 13.86 -10.27 -15.61
C TRP A 92 12.72 -9.73 -16.45
N THR A 93 11.57 -9.49 -15.82
CA THR A 93 10.35 -9.03 -16.48
C THR A 93 10.36 -7.53 -16.79
N GLY A 94 11.39 -6.79 -16.35
CA GLY A 94 11.44 -5.33 -16.45
C GLY A 94 10.56 -4.62 -15.42
N ARG A 95 9.98 -5.34 -14.45
CA ARG A 95 9.22 -4.79 -13.33
C ARG A 95 9.95 -5.01 -12.01
N GLY A 96 9.87 -4.03 -11.11
CA GLY A 96 10.48 -4.11 -9.77
C GLY A 96 11.99 -3.87 -9.78
N LYS A 97 12.68 -4.32 -8.71
CA LYS A 97 14.13 -4.13 -8.54
C LYS A 97 14.90 -4.90 -9.62
N GLN A 98 15.88 -4.23 -10.23
CA GLN A 98 16.79 -4.82 -11.20
C GLN A 98 17.65 -5.92 -10.55
N PRO A 99 17.83 -7.08 -11.21
CA PRO A 99 18.67 -8.15 -10.68
C PRO A 99 20.15 -7.77 -10.72
N ARG A 100 20.96 -8.42 -9.88
CA ARG A 100 22.39 -8.11 -9.70
C ARG A 100 23.18 -8.21 -11.00
N TRP A 101 22.93 -9.23 -11.83
CA TRP A 101 23.61 -9.42 -13.11
C TRP A 101 23.37 -8.25 -14.06
N LEU A 102 22.11 -7.80 -14.20
CA LEU A 102 21.79 -6.71 -15.11
C LEU A 102 22.36 -5.40 -14.58
N ALA A 103 22.33 -5.17 -13.25
CA ALA A 103 22.93 -3.99 -12.63
C ALA A 103 24.45 -3.95 -12.84
N ALA A 104 25.13 -5.10 -12.77
CA ALA A 104 26.57 -5.20 -13.03
C ALA A 104 26.90 -4.84 -14.49
N TYR A 105 26.14 -5.35 -15.47
CA TYR A 105 26.37 -5.01 -16.88
C TYR A 105 26.04 -3.54 -17.20
N THR A 106 24.97 -2.98 -16.62
CA THR A 106 24.68 -1.55 -16.77
C THR A 106 25.79 -0.70 -16.14
N ALA A 107 26.37 -1.12 -15.00
CA ALA A 107 27.51 -0.45 -14.39
C ALA A 107 28.80 -0.55 -15.22
N GLN A 108 28.96 -1.61 -16.01
CA GLN A 108 30.04 -1.78 -16.99
C GLN A 108 29.82 -0.96 -18.28
N GLY A 109 28.73 -0.19 -18.38
CA GLY A 109 28.44 0.66 -19.54
C GLY A 109 27.74 -0.06 -20.70
N ARG A 110 27.24 -1.28 -20.50
CA ARG A 110 26.48 -2.02 -21.51
C ARG A 110 25.03 -1.58 -21.55
N ASP A 111 24.45 -1.55 -22.76
CA ASP A 111 23.07 -1.15 -22.96
C ASP A 111 22.08 -2.25 -22.51
N LEU A 112 20.97 -1.84 -21.89
CA LEU A 112 19.91 -2.80 -21.50
C LEU A 112 19.33 -3.53 -22.72
N GLY A 113 19.40 -2.90 -23.90
CA GLY A 113 19.01 -3.40 -25.21
C GLY A 113 19.57 -4.78 -25.56
N GLU A 114 20.83 -5.03 -25.19
CA GLU A 114 21.55 -6.27 -25.50
C GLU A 114 20.96 -7.49 -24.80
N PHE A 115 20.27 -7.27 -23.68
CA PHE A 115 19.73 -8.34 -22.84
C PHE A 115 18.27 -8.66 -23.17
N LEU A 116 17.64 -7.98 -24.14
CA LEU A 116 16.24 -8.26 -24.51
C LEU A 116 16.09 -9.64 -25.15
N ILE A 117 15.03 -10.35 -24.76
CA ILE A 117 14.65 -11.60 -25.42
C ILE A 117 13.97 -11.24 -26.75
N PRO A 118 14.49 -11.69 -27.90
CA PRO A 118 13.90 -11.40 -29.21
C PRO A 118 12.48 -11.99 -29.27
N GLY A 119 11.52 -11.18 -29.72
CA GLY A 119 10.11 -11.56 -29.86
C GLY A 119 9.19 -11.22 -28.67
N VAL A 120 9.72 -10.83 -27.50
CA VAL A 120 8.89 -10.45 -26.32
C VAL A 120 8.83 -8.94 -26.10
N ALA A 121 9.83 -8.20 -26.58
CA ALA A 121 9.80 -6.76 -26.61
C ALA A 121 10.54 -6.25 -27.85
N ALA A 122 9.84 -5.50 -28.70
CA ALA A 122 10.50 -4.73 -29.75
C ALA A 122 11.45 -3.72 -29.07
N PRO A 123 12.69 -3.56 -29.55
CA PRO A 123 13.51 -2.44 -29.17
C PRO A 123 12.81 -1.20 -29.68
N THR A 124 12.16 -0.43 -28.80
CA THR A 124 11.72 0.92 -29.17
C THR A 124 13.00 1.68 -29.50
N PRO A 125 13.21 2.17 -30.73
CA PRO A 125 14.43 2.88 -31.07
C PRO A 125 14.55 4.08 -30.14
N ALA A 126 15.70 4.18 -29.47
CA ALA A 126 16.05 5.32 -28.65
C ALA A 126 15.83 6.58 -29.50
N LYS A 127 14.91 7.44 -29.07
CA LYS A 127 14.66 8.72 -29.74
C LYS A 127 15.98 9.50 -29.70
N ALA A 128 16.54 9.72 -30.89
CA ALA A 128 17.81 10.39 -31.10
C ALA A 128 17.95 11.65 -30.25
N ALA A 129 19.11 11.80 -29.62
CA ALA A 129 19.53 12.97 -28.88
C ALA A 129 19.34 14.25 -29.72
N LYS A 130 18.57 15.20 -29.20
CA LYS A 130 18.54 16.59 -29.71
C LYS A 130 18.53 17.53 -28.51
N GLY A 131 19.71 17.96 -28.10
CA GLY A 131 19.83 18.88 -26.96
C GLY A 131 21.23 19.10 -26.41
N ALA A 132 22.27 19.08 -27.25
CA ALA A 132 23.56 19.64 -26.87
C ALA A 132 23.44 21.17 -26.73
N ARG A 133 23.04 21.66 -25.55
CA ARG A 133 23.26 23.07 -25.18
C ARG A 133 24.55 23.13 -24.36
N LYS A 134 25.63 23.53 -25.02
CA LYS A 134 26.89 23.96 -24.39
C LYS A 134 26.57 25.00 -23.31
N ARG A 135 26.87 24.70 -22.05
CA ARG A 135 26.87 25.68 -20.97
C ARG A 135 28.30 26.15 -20.77
N VAL A 136 28.65 27.28 -21.38
CA VAL A 136 29.91 27.98 -21.13
C VAL A 136 29.87 28.51 -19.70
N VAL A 137 30.64 27.91 -18.80
CA VAL A 137 30.90 28.49 -17.47
C VAL A 137 32.05 29.48 -17.61
N LYS A 138 31.72 30.77 -17.48
CA LYS A 138 32.68 31.87 -17.37
C LYS A 138 33.41 31.72 -16.04
N LYS A 139 34.66 31.26 -16.06
CA LYS A 139 35.53 31.16 -14.88
C LYS A 139 36.04 32.57 -14.53
N SER A 140 35.59 33.11 -13.41
CA SER A 140 36.21 34.26 -12.76
C SER A 140 37.64 33.88 -12.35
N ARG A 141 38.62 34.67 -12.81
CA ARG A 141 39.98 34.66 -12.26
C ARG A 141 40.08 35.83 -11.30
N GLY A 142 40.22 35.52 -10.01
CA GLY A 142 40.79 36.44 -9.03
C GLY A 142 42.22 35.99 -8.75
N LYS A 143 43.19 36.87 -9.02
CA LYS A 143 44.29 37.22 -8.13
C LYS A 143 44.89 38.53 -8.62
#